data_AF-A0A7W7PY58-F1
#
_entry.id   AF-A0A7W7PY58-F1
#
_cell.length_a   1.000
_cell.length_b   1.000
_cell.length_c   1.000
_cell.angle_alpha   90.00
_cell.angle_beta   90.00
_cell.angle_gamma   90.00
#
_symmetry.space_group_name_H-M   'P 1'
#
loop_
_entity.id
_entity.type
_entity.pdbx_description
1 polymer ?
#
loop_
_entity_poly.entity_id
_entity_poly.type
_entity_poly.pdbx_seq_one_letter_code
_entity_poly.pdbx_strand_id
1 'polypeptide(L)'
;MLITPDPATPEGEAILDLAATMDDLAADTGEWPGADTVDILGMFLDRFSFAVQEKPIRQVAGRAWVLRRWDRHGDEVTLWADEASALAALAQHARSHWDNVAGTKGIPYRPPADDRTAIDLYYGPKEHRDDEDYTLSAEDIARCTHTPPRCLSLTDDRSCAEANSAAVFHPMTGHDDEGLPCIELAGILVFAYLDPDMRAVRVSVHLDTTDQQLVRPDHTVPLQVEVEDATMFSNLGARPAPARVPAWKARLRRLTNRTALHDIRGQRKGG
;
A
#
# COMPACT_ATOMS: atom_id res chain seq x y z
N MET A 1 -32.05 3.73 -13.02
CA MET A 1 -32.21 4.23 -11.64
C MET A 1 -31.59 5.62 -11.65
N LEU A 2 -32.42 6.67 -11.59
CA LEU A 2 -31.91 8.04 -11.52
C LEU A 2 -31.43 8.28 -10.09
N ILE A 3 -30.16 8.66 -9.93
CA ILE A 3 -29.65 9.16 -8.66
C ILE A 3 -30.12 10.60 -8.57
N THR A 4 -31.00 10.90 -7.63
CA THR A 4 -31.40 12.29 -7.35
C THR A 4 -30.41 12.86 -6.32
N PRO A 5 -29.61 13.88 -6.66
CA PRO A 5 -28.69 14.50 -5.72
C PRO A 5 -29.46 15.16 -4.56
N ASP A 6 -28.93 15.03 -3.33
CA ASP A 6 -29.54 15.58 -2.12
C ASP A 6 -29.10 17.05 -1.90
N PRO A 7 -29.99 18.03 -2.04
CA PRO A 7 -29.65 19.45 -1.90
C PRO A 7 -29.22 19.84 -0.46
N ALA A 8 -29.43 18.98 0.53
CA ALA A 8 -28.97 19.24 1.90
C ALA A 8 -27.48 18.91 2.11
N THR A 9 -26.81 18.31 1.12
CA THR A 9 -25.37 18.00 1.15
C THR A 9 -24.60 18.97 0.26
N PRO A 10 -23.38 19.41 0.65
CA PRO A 10 -22.53 20.23 -0.21
C PRO A 10 -22.29 19.60 -1.59
N GLU A 11 -22.16 18.27 -1.65
CA GLU A 11 -21.97 17.51 -2.87
C GLU A 11 -23.21 17.52 -3.76
N GLY A 12 -24.41 17.36 -3.17
CA GLY A 12 -25.65 17.38 -3.92
C GLY A 12 -26.05 18.77 -4.40
N GLU A 13 -25.80 19.82 -3.62
CA GLU A 13 -25.97 21.22 -4.05
C GLU A 13 -25.06 21.54 -5.23
N ALA A 14 -23.80 21.11 -5.19
CA ALA A 14 -22.85 21.33 -6.27
C ALA A 14 -23.22 20.56 -7.55
N ILE A 15 -23.69 19.31 -7.45
CA ILE A 15 -24.18 18.55 -8.63
C ILE A 15 -25.38 19.26 -9.27
N LEU A 16 -26.27 19.85 -8.46
CA LEU A 16 -27.41 20.63 -8.95
C LEU A 16 -26.97 21.95 -9.62
N ASP A 17 -25.98 22.65 -9.05
CA ASP A 17 -25.39 23.88 -9.61
C ASP A 17 -24.72 23.61 -10.98
N LEU A 18 -23.98 22.50 -11.10
CA LEU A 18 -23.39 22.07 -12.37
C LEU A 18 -24.45 21.72 -13.41
N ALA A 19 -25.52 21.02 -13.02
CA ALA A 19 -26.62 20.69 -13.92
C ALA A 19 -27.31 21.96 -14.45
N ALA A 20 -27.59 22.93 -13.59
CA ALA A 20 -28.16 24.22 -13.99
C ALA A 20 -27.24 24.99 -14.95
N THR A 21 -25.93 25.03 -14.66
CA THR A 21 -24.94 25.69 -15.51
C THR A 21 -24.87 25.05 -16.91
N MET A 22 -24.96 23.72 -16.99
CA MET A 22 -24.97 22.99 -18.25
C MET A 22 -26.27 23.21 -19.04
N ASP A 23 -27.41 23.28 -18.38
CA ASP A 23 -28.71 23.56 -19.00
C ASP A 23 -28.78 24.99 -19.57
N ASP A 24 -28.28 25.97 -18.81
CA ASP A 24 -28.20 27.38 -19.26
C ASP A 24 -27.30 27.51 -20.50
N LEU A 25 -26.16 26.83 -20.51
CA LEU A 25 -25.23 26.89 -21.63
C LEU A 25 -25.77 26.20 -22.89
N ALA A 26 -26.51 25.10 -22.72
CA ALA A 26 -27.21 24.43 -23.82
C ALA A 26 -28.36 25.31 -24.38
N ALA A 27 -29.05 26.06 -23.51
CA ALA A 27 -30.09 26.99 -23.93
C ALA A 27 -29.53 28.18 -24.73
N ASP A 28 -28.36 28.70 -24.35
CA ASP A 28 -27.72 29.84 -25.01
C ASP A 28 -27.04 29.48 -26.34
N THR A 29 -26.46 28.28 -26.46
CA THR A 29 -25.69 27.88 -27.64
C THR A 29 -26.46 27.00 -28.63
N GLY A 30 -27.57 26.38 -28.19
CA GLY A 30 -28.39 25.48 -29.02
C GLY A 30 -27.74 24.12 -29.33
N GLU A 31 -26.52 23.89 -28.85
CA GLU A 31 -25.79 22.62 -28.95
C GLU A 31 -25.25 22.22 -27.57
N TRP A 32 -24.99 20.93 -27.38
CA TRP A 32 -24.30 20.48 -26.17
C TRP A 32 -22.86 20.99 -26.17
N PRO A 33 -22.39 21.65 -25.10
CA PRO A 33 -21.04 22.17 -25.06
C PRO A 33 -20.03 21.04 -25.24
N GLY A 34 -19.20 21.13 -26.27
CA GLY A 34 -18.15 20.16 -26.53
C GLY A 34 -16.87 20.55 -25.77
N ALA A 35 -16.27 21.67 -26.18
CA ALA A 35 -15.01 22.15 -25.62
C ALA A 35 -15.22 22.85 -24.26
N ASP A 36 -16.28 23.66 -24.12
CA ASP A 36 -16.57 24.42 -22.90
C ASP A 36 -16.87 23.53 -21.70
N THR A 37 -17.35 22.29 -21.93
CA THR A 37 -17.60 21.31 -20.87
C THR A 37 -16.33 20.90 -20.14
N VAL A 38 -15.18 20.87 -20.81
CA VAL A 38 -13.91 20.52 -20.16
C VAL A 38 -13.50 21.60 -19.17
N ASP A 39 -13.64 22.87 -19.54
CA ASP A 39 -13.29 24.00 -18.68
C ASP A 39 -14.29 24.14 -17.51
N ILE A 40 -15.59 23.93 -17.77
CA ILE A 40 -16.64 23.93 -16.74
C ILE A 40 -16.43 22.77 -15.76
N LEU A 41 -16.15 21.56 -16.24
CA LEU A 41 -15.84 20.41 -15.39
C LEU A 41 -14.53 20.59 -14.63
N GLY A 42 -13.52 21.22 -15.23
CA GLY A 42 -12.26 21.57 -14.57
C GLY A 42 -12.49 22.49 -13.37
N MET A 43 -13.18 23.61 -13.59
CA MET A 43 -13.54 24.54 -12.49
C MET A 43 -14.43 23.90 -11.44
N PHE A 44 -15.33 23.00 -11.85
CA PHE A 44 -16.18 22.25 -10.94
C PHE A 44 -15.37 21.29 -10.06
N LEU A 45 -14.46 20.52 -10.65
CA LEU A 45 -13.62 19.56 -9.92
C LEU A 45 -12.64 20.25 -8.98
N ASP A 46 -12.15 21.45 -9.31
CA ASP A 46 -11.30 22.27 -8.43
C ASP A 46 -12.01 22.70 -7.14
N ARG A 47 -13.35 22.73 -7.11
CA ARG A 47 -14.11 23.00 -5.88
C ARG A 47 -14.03 21.84 -4.88
N PHE A 48 -13.62 20.65 -5.32
CA PHE A 48 -13.52 19.46 -4.48
C PHE A 48 -12.06 19.09 -4.22
N SER A 49 -11.68 19.10 -2.96
CA SER A 49 -10.44 18.45 -2.55
C SER A 49 -10.70 16.94 -2.45
N PHE A 50 -10.39 16.19 -3.50
CA PHE A 50 -10.39 14.71 -3.47
C PHE A 50 -9.23 14.14 -2.64
N ALA A 51 -8.30 14.99 -2.17
CA ALA A 51 -7.36 14.60 -1.14
C ALA A 51 -8.12 14.42 0.17
N VAL A 52 -8.39 13.16 0.53
CA VAL A 52 -8.74 12.75 1.88
C VAL A 52 -7.57 13.15 2.78
N GLN A 53 -7.60 14.36 3.35
CA GLN A 53 -6.71 14.74 4.45
C GLN A 53 -7.26 14.17 5.75
N GLU A 54 -7.37 12.85 5.83
CA GLU A 54 -7.41 12.20 7.14
C GLU A 54 -5.99 12.22 7.68
N LYS A 55 -5.76 13.11 8.65
CA LYS A 55 -4.51 13.16 9.41
C LYS A 55 -4.28 11.77 10.02
N PRO A 56 -3.30 10.98 9.54
CA PRO A 56 -3.17 9.60 9.94
C PRO A 56 -2.92 9.55 11.44
N ILE A 57 -3.67 8.69 12.14
CA ILE A 57 -3.43 8.45 13.55
C ILE A 57 -2.13 7.65 13.63
N ARG A 58 -1.07 8.31 14.11
CA ARG A 58 0.25 7.71 14.29
C ARG A 58 0.19 6.77 15.50
N GLN A 59 0.11 5.47 15.28
CA GLN A 59 0.26 4.48 16.36
C GLN A 59 1.70 3.95 16.36
N VAL A 60 2.43 4.13 17.45
CA VAL A 60 3.80 3.60 17.60
C VAL A 60 3.74 2.08 17.64
N ALA A 61 4.27 1.43 16.61
CA ALA A 61 4.29 -0.02 16.42
C ALA A 61 5.61 -0.66 16.86
N GLY A 62 6.64 0.15 17.08
CA GLY A 62 7.95 -0.29 17.55
C GLY A 62 8.95 0.87 17.55
N ARG A 63 10.18 0.57 17.93
CA ARG A 63 11.30 1.51 17.90
C ARG A 63 12.44 0.89 17.10
N ALA A 64 13.05 1.68 16.23
CA ALA A 64 14.25 1.28 15.50
C ALA A 64 15.34 2.33 15.64
N TRP A 65 16.58 1.89 15.50
CA TRP A 65 17.74 2.76 15.45
C TRP A 65 18.06 3.07 14.00
N VAL A 66 18.01 4.35 13.66
CA VAL A 66 18.29 4.88 12.33
C VAL A 66 19.74 5.35 12.33
N LEU A 67 20.58 4.65 11.58
CA LEU A 67 21.94 5.06 11.31
C LEU A 67 21.98 5.67 9.91
N ARG A 68 22.22 6.98 9.85
CA ARG A 68 22.49 7.69 8.61
C ARG A 68 23.96 8.04 8.54
N ARG A 69 24.62 7.69 7.44
CA ARG A 69 26.02 8.02 7.16
C ARG A 69 26.07 8.67 5.79
N TRP A 70 26.80 9.78 5.70
CA TRP A 70 27.03 10.44 4.43
C TRP A 70 28.51 10.63 4.20
N ASP A 71 28.89 10.56 2.94
CA ASP A 71 30.20 10.96 2.45
C ASP A 71 30.07 11.85 1.19
N ARG A 72 31.18 12.22 0.56
CA ARG A 72 31.18 12.98 -0.70
C ARG A 72 30.55 12.26 -1.90
N HIS A 73 30.28 10.96 -1.78
CA HIS A 73 29.79 10.09 -2.84
C HIS A 73 28.34 9.62 -2.63
N GLY A 74 27.77 9.78 -1.43
CA GLY A 74 26.38 9.43 -1.17
C GLY A 74 25.93 9.62 0.27
N ASP A 75 24.65 9.31 0.49
CA ASP A 75 23.97 9.33 1.78
C ASP A 75 23.24 7.99 1.94
N GLU A 76 23.59 7.26 2.99
CA GLU A 76 23.11 5.91 3.26
C GLU A 76 22.36 5.88 4.59
N VAL A 77 21.15 5.34 4.56
CA VAL A 77 20.30 5.18 5.74
C VAL A 77 20.05 3.68 5.98
N THR A 78 20.40 3.20 7.16
CA THR A 78 20.18 1.81 7.59
C THR A 78 19.36 1.76 8.88
N LEU A 79 18.55 0.70 9.01
CA LEU A 79 17.66 0.48 10.15
C LEU A 79 18.11 -0.72 10.97
N TRP A 80 18.15 -0.55 12.29
CA TRP A 80 18.62 -1.55 13.23
C TRP A 80 17.61 -1.77 14.36
N ALA A 81 17.55 -3.01 14.86
CA ALA A 81 16.67 -3.37 15.97
C ALA A 81 17.13 -2.75 17.31
N ASP A 82 18.44 -2.53 17.47
CA ASP A 82 19.05 -2.02 18.69
C ASP A 82 20.28 -1.14 18.42
N GLU A 83 20.64 -0.30 19.40
CA GLU A 83 21.76 0.65 19.31
C GLU A 83 23.09 -0.06 19.13
N ALA A 84 23.29 -1.19 19.81
CA ALA A 84 24.58 -1.88 19.82
C ALA A 84 24.88 -2.48 18.44
N SER A 85 23.87 -3.04 17.76
CA SER A 85 23.97 -3.52 16.39
C SER A 85 24.30 -2.38 15.40
N ALA A 86 23.65 -1.22 15.54
CA ALA A 86 23.95 -0.05 14.73
C ALA A 86 25.39 0.45 14.93
N LEU A 87 25.84 0.52 16.19
CA LEU A 87 27.21 0.92 16.53
C LEU A 87 28.24 -0.11 16.05
N ALA A 88 27.97 -1.41 16.17
CA ALA A 88 28.86 -2.46 15.70
C ALA A 88 29.05 -2.38 14.18
N ALA A 89 27.98 -2.12 13.42
CA ALA A 89 28.04 -1.92 11.99
C ALA A 89 28.82 -0.65 11.60
N LEU A 90 28.60 0.46 12.32
CA LEU A 90 29.35 1.69 12.11
C LEU A 90 30.85 1.51 12.43
N ALA A 91 31.17 0.81 13.51
CA ALA A 91 32.54 0.47 13.88
C ALA A 91 33.19 -0.44 12.84
N GLN A 92 32.46 -1.42 12.31
CA GLN A 92 32.96 -2.27 11.23
C GLN A 92 33.34 -1.44 9.99
N HIS A 93 32.53 -0.44 9.62
CA HIS A 93 32.87 0.49 8.53
C HIS A 93 34.12 1.32 8.84
N ALA A 94 34.22 1.89 10.04
CA ALA A 94 35.40 2.64 10.45
C ALA A 94 36.67 1.78 10.37
N ARG A 95 36.57 0.51 10.77
CA ARG A 95 37.69 -0.45 10.68
C ARG A 95 38.03 -0.84 9.25
N SER A 96 37.04 -1.02 8.37
CA SER A 96 37.30 -1.34 6.96
C SER A 96 37.95 -0.18 6.19
N HIS A 97 37.78 1.05 6.68
CA HIS A 97 38.35 2.26 6.11
C HIS A 97 39.48 2.86 6.96
N TRP A 98 40.03 2.09 7.90
CA TRP A 98 41.00 2.59 8.89
C TRP A 98 42.26 3.18 8.25
N ASP A 99 42.65 2.69 7.07
CA ASP A 99 43.79 3.20 6.31
C ASP A 99 43.67 4.69 5.98
N ASN A 100 42.45 5.26 5.99
CA ASN A 100 42.21 6.68 5.76
C ASN A 100 42.66 7.58 6.94
N VAL A 101 42.80 7.01 8.14
CA VAL A 101 43.12 7.76 9.36
C VAL A 101 44.36 7.22 10.08
N ALA A 102 44.81 6.01 9.75
CA ALA A 102 45.93 5.32 10.38
C ALA A 102 47.21 6.19 10.39
N GLY A 103 47.83 6.33 11.56
CA GLY A 103 49.10 7.04 11.71
C GLY A 103 48.99 8.58 11.72
N THR A 104 47.78 9.13 11.63
CA THR A 104 47.55 10.54 11.94
C THR A 104 47.68 10.80 13.45
N LYS A 105 47.87 12.06 13.85
CA LYS A 105 48.24 12.43 15.22
C LYS A 105 47.22 11.93 16.24
N GLY A 106 47.62 10.96 17.07
CA GLY A 106 46.76 10.36 18.11
C GLY A 106 45.96 9.14 17.65
N ILE A 107 46.06 8.74 16.38
CA ILE A 107 45.35 7.58 15.82
C ILE A 107 46.33 6.41 15.62
N PRO A 108 46.05 5.23 16.20
CA PRO A 108 46.92 4.07 16.05
C PRO A 108 46.92 3.53 14.61
N TYR A 109 48.01 2.88 14.22
CA TYR A 109 48.12 2.23 12.90
C TYR A 109 47.17 1.05 12.70
N ARG A 110 46.68 0.45 13.80
CA ARG A 110 45.68 -0.62 13.75
C ARG A 110 44.41 -0.16 14.45
N PRO A 111 43.22 -0.50 13.92
CA PRO A 111 41.97 -0.13 14.53
C PRO A 111 41.81 -0.77 15.92
N PRO A 112 41.25 -0.03 16.91
CA PRO A 112 40.82 -0.61 18.18
C PRO A 112 39.73 -1.67 17.99
N ALA A 113 39.72 -2.66 18.88
CA ALA A 113 38.67 -3.68 18.93
C ALA A 113 37.38 -3.19 19.61
N ASP A 114 37.45 -2.13 20.41
CA ASP A 114 36.28 -1.49 21.01
C ASP A 114 35.55 -0.64 19.96
N ASP A 115 34.23 -0.80 19.85
CA ASP A 115 33.43 -0.16 18.80
C ASP A 115 33.38 1.35 18.96
N ARG A 116 33.13 1.84 20.19
CA ARG A 116 33.08 3.28 20.46
C ARG A 116 34.42 3.94 20.21
N THR A 117 35.51 3.33 20.70
CA THR A 117 36.86 3.86 20.49
C THR A 117 37.23 3.90 18.99
N ALA A 118 36.82 2.89 18.21
CA ALA A 118 37.06 2.89 16.77
C ALA A 118 36.27 4.01 16.05
N ILE A 119 35.00 4.21 16.41
CA ILE A 119 34.14 5.26 15.86
C ILE A 119 34.69 6.65 16.21
N ASP A 120 34.98 6.89 17.49
CA ASP A 120 35.45 8.18 18.00
C ASP A 120 36.77 8.61 17.35
N LEU A 121 37.67 7.67 17.10
CA LEU A 121 38.95 7.96 16.44
C LEU A 121 38.79 8.13 14.92
N TYR A 122 37.92 7.36 14.26
CA TYR A 122 37.74 7.42 12.81
C TYR A 122 37.00 8.70 12.37
N TYR A 123 35.89 9.03 13.05
CA TYR A 123 35.12 10.24 12.75
C TYR A 123 35.72 11.48 13.42
N GLY A 124 36.40 11.31 14.55
CA GLY A 124 37.17 12.36 15.20
C GLY A 124 36.35 13.59 15.62
N PRO A 125 37.02 14.65 16.13
CA PRO A 125 36.40 15.96 16.25
C PRO A 125 36.02 16.50 14.87
N LYS A 126 34.83 17.10 14.75
CA LYS A 126 34.25 17.62 13.49
C LYS A 126 35.13 18.60 12.70
N GLU A 127 36.21 19.12 13.29
CA GLU A 127 37.09 20.11 12.68
C GLU A 127 37.99 19.57 11.56
N HIS A 128 37.98 18.26 11.26
CA HIS A 128 38.92 17.63 10.33
C HIS A 128 38.29 16.81 9.19
N ARG A 129 36.97 16.59 9.17
CA ARG A 129 36.24 15.88 8.10
C ARG A 129 34.88 16.52 7.86
N ASP A 130 34.84 17.46 6.92
CA ASP A 130 33.58 18.08 6.49
C ASP A 130 32.83 17.23 5.46
N ASP A 131 33.47 16.18 4.93
CA ASP A 131 32.97 15.38 3.80
C ASP A 131 32.52 13.96 4.18
N GLU A 132 32.64 13.53 5.44
CA GLU A 132 32.10 12.25 5.95
C GLU A 132 31.69 12.38 7.43
N ASP A 133 30.42 12.11 7.77
CA ASP A 133 29.91 12.13 9.16
C ASP A 133 28.68 11.18 9.28
N TYR A 134 28.16 11.01 10.49
CA TYR A 134 27.03 10.14 10.78
C TYR A 134 26.05 10.76 11.79
N THR A 135 24.80 10.29 11.74
CA THR A 135 23.83 10.48 12.82
C THR A 135 23.23 9.14 13.20
N LEU A 136 23.12 8.90 14.50
CA LEU A 136 22.42 7.76 15.06
C LEU A 136 21.30 8.28 15.96
N SER A 137 20.05 8.00 15.60
CA SER A 137 18.88 8.35 16.41
C SER A 137 17.96 7.15 16.56
N ALA A 138 17.23 7.13 17.67
CA ALA A 138 16.20 6.13 17.90
C ALA A 138 14.85 6.73 17.50
N GLU A 139 14.24 6.15 16.47
CA GLU A 139 12.99 6.63 15.88
C GLU A 139 11.84 5.66 16.19
N ASP A 140 10.67 6.25 16.46
CA ASP A 140 9.44 5.48 16.62
C ASP A 140 8.89 5.10 15.25
N ILE A 141 8.90 3.79 14.96
CA ILE A 141 8.22 3.23 13.80
C ILE A 141 6.73 3.31 14.10
N ALA A 142 6.02 4.12 13.35
CA ALA A 142 4.58 4.20 13.46
C ALA A 142 3.90 3.46 12.32
N ARG A 143 2.78 2.83 12.66
CA ARG A 143 1.76 2.47 11.68
C ARG A 143 0.90 3.70 11.41
N CYS A 144 0.80 4.06 10.14
CA CYS A 144 -0.19 5.02 9.68
C CYS A 144 -1.48 4.26 9.44
N THR A 145 -2.47 4.41 10.33
CA THR A 145 -3.83 3.95 10.04
C THR A 145 -4.52 5.07 9.27
N HIS A 146 -4.76 4.85 7.98
CA HIS A 146 -5.45 5.78 7.08
C HIS A 146 -6.97 5.78 7.24
N THR A 147 -7.50 5.11 8.27
CA THR A 147 -8.94 5.05 8.50
C THR A 147 -9.19 5.11 10.01
N PRO A 148 -10.12 5.93 10.51
CA PRO A 148 -10.58 5.80 11.89
C PRO A 148 -11.01 4.34 12.13
N PRO A 149 -10.82 3.79 13.33
CA PRO A 149 -11.23 2.42 13.63
C PRO A 149 -12.74 2.31 13.37
N ARG A 150 -13.10 1.75 12.21
CA ARG A 150 -14.47 1.36 11.94
C ARG A 150 -14.65 0.11 12.77
N CYS A 151 -15.74 0.03 13.55
CA CYS A 151 -16.06 -1.22 14.22
C CYS A 151 -16.43 -2.28 13.16
N LEU A 152 -15.41 -2.92 12.59
CA LEU A 152 -15.53 -3.92 11.55
C LEU A 152 -15.90 -5.24 12.21
N SER A 153 -17.14 -5.66 11.98
CA SER A 153 -17.66 -6.92 12.48
C SER A 153 -17.87 -7.89 11.33
N LEU A 154 -17.10 -8.98 11.33
CA LEU A 154 -17.23 -10.06 10.35
C LEU A 154 -18.55 -10.86 10.50
N THR A 155 -19.30 -10.63 11.57
CA THR A 155 -20.63 -11.23 11.77
C THR A 155 -21.77 -10.32 11.30
N ASP A 156 -21.47 -9.08 10.92
CA ASP A 156 -22.45 -8.15 10.37
C ASP A 156 -22.27 -8.03 8.85
N ASP A 157 -23.24 -8.54 8.10
CA ASP A 157 -23.25 -8.51 6.64
C ASP A 157 -23.15 -7.08 6.09
N ARG A 158 -23.72 -6.09 6.79
CA ARG A 158 -23.67 -4.69 6.37
C ARG A 158 -22.28 -4.10 6.51
N SER A 159 -21.64 -4.28 7.67
CA SER A 159 -20.25 -3.89 7.90
C SER A 159 -19.31 -4.50 6.84
N CYS A 160 -19.51 -5.79 6.51
CA CYS A 160 -18.75 -6.45 5.45
C CYS A 160 -19.00 -5.84 4.07
N ALA A 161 -20.25 -5.56 3.71
CA ALA A 161 -20.58 -4.94 2.42
C ALA A 161 -19.99 -3.54 2.29
N GLU A 162 -20.06 -2.72 3.35
CA GLU A 162 -19.47 -1.38 3.39
C GLU A 162 -17.94 -1.45 3.24
N ALA A 163 -17.28 -2.37 3.95
CA ALA A 163 -15.84 -2.61 3.80
C ALA A 163 -15.46 -3.01 2.37
N ASN A 164 -16.19 -3.97 1.79
CA ASN A 164 -15.98 -4.43 0.42
C ASN A 164 -16.17 -3.31 -0.61
N SER A 165 -17.14 -2.44 -0.39
CA SER A 165 -17.40 -1.29 -1.28
C SER A 165 -16.33 -0.21 -1.21
N ALA A 166 -15.58 -0.17 -0.10
CA ALA A 166 -14.49 0.78 0.12
C ALA A 166 -13.11 0.21 -0.27
N ALA A 167 -13.05 -0.98 -0.85
CA ALA A 167 -11.79 -1.59 -1.26
C ALA A 167 -11.07 -0.71 -2.29
N VAL A 168 -9.75 -0.55 -2.11
CA VAL A 168 -8.90 0.23 -2.99
C VAL A 168 -8.00 -0.70 -3.77
N PHE A 169 -7.89 -0.48 -5.08
CA PHE A 169 -6.87 -1.15 -5.90
C PHE A 169 -5.70 -0.20 -6.09
N HIS A 170 -4.51 -0.66 -5.70
CA HIS A 170 -3.24 0.01 -5.88
C HIS A 170 -2.53 -0.61 -7.08
N PRO A 171 -2.65 -0.01 -8.29
CA PRO A 171 -1.97 -0.53 -9.46
C PRO A 171 -0.46 -0.36 -9.34
N MET A 172 0.29 -1.23 -10.02
CA MET A 172 1.72 -1.04 -10.22
C MET A 172 1.94 0.18 -11.14
N THR A 173 2.73 1.16 -10.70
CA THR A 173 2.88 2.43 -11.43
C THR A 173 3.99 2.40 -12.49
N GLY A 174 4.90 1.41 -12.42
CA GLY A 174 5.96 1.19 -13.40
C GLY A 174 6.63 -0.17 -13.24
N HIS A 175 7.36 -0.63 -14.25
CA HIS A 175 8.11 -1.90 -14.17
C HIS A 175 9.34 -1.81 -13.25
N ASP A 176 9.80 -0.58 -13.00
CA ASP A 176 10.94 -0.27 -12.12
C ASP A 176 10.48 0.18 -10.72
N ASP A 177 9.17 0.17 -10.47
CA ASP A 177 8.61 0.46 -9.15
C ASP A 177 8.81 -0.76 -8.24
N GLU A 178 9.31 -0.55 -7.03
CA GLU A 178 9.51 -1.63 -6.05
C GLU A 178 8.17 -2.18 -5.53
N GLY A 179 7.06 -1.46 -5.78
CA GLY A 179 5.71 -1.85 -5.36
C GLY A 179 5.05 -2.88 -6.28
N LEU A 180 4.60 -4.00 -5.69
CA LEU A 180 3.68 -4.94 -6.35
C LEU A 180 2.24 -4.41 -6.35
N PRO A 181 1.43 -4.71 -7.38
CA PRO A 181 0.02 -4.32 -7.37
C PRO A 181 -0.71 -5.04 -6.23
N CYS A 182 -1.63 -4.33 -5.56
CA CYS A 182 -2.41 -4.92 -4.47
C CYS A 182 -3.83 -4.38 -4.38
N ILE A 183 -4.65 -5.15 -3.68
CA ILE A 183 -5.98 -4.72 -3.24
C ILE A 183 -5.88 -4.48 -1.73
N GLU A 184 -6.31 -3.31 -1.28
CA GLU A 184 -6.49 -2.98 0.12
C GLU A 184 -7.96 -3.10 0.50
N LEU A 185 -8.25 -3.93 1.50
CA LEU A 185 -9.59 -4.13 2.04
C LEU A 185 -9.53 -4.04 3.56
N ALA A 186 -10.16 -3.01 4.15
CA ALA A 186 -10.12 -2.77 5.59
C ALA A 186 -8.67 -2.73 6.16
N GLY A 187 -7.74 -2.15 5.39
CA GLY A 187 -6.31 -2.11 5.71
C GLY A 187 -5.57 -3.44 5.53
N ILE A 188 -6.22 -4.49 5.03
CA ILE A 188 -5.55 -5.73 4.65
C ILE A 188 -5.05 -5.57 3.22
N LEU A 189 -3.74 -5.61 3.03
CA LEU A 189 -3.10 -5.51 1.71
C LEU A 189 -2.90 -6.92 1.15
N VAL A 190 -3.57 -7.23 0.04
CA VAL A 190 -3.45 -8.52 -0.65
C VAL A 190 -2.74 -8.31 -1.98
N PHE A 191 -1.56 -8.91 -2.09
CA PHE A 191 -0.75 -8.94 -3.30
C PHE A 191 -0.94 -10.28 -4.00
N ALA A 192 -1.22 -10.26 -5.30
CA ALA A 192 -1.28 -11.46 -6.13
C ALA A 192 -0.41 -11.25 -7.37
N TYR A 193 0.66 -12.04 -7.49
CA TYR A 193 1.68 -11.85 -8.53
C TYR A 193 2.29 -13.17 -8.97
N LEU A 194 2.99 -13.15 -10.11
CA LEU A 194 3.74 -14.29 -10.61
C LEU A 194 5.13 -14.27 -9.98
N ASP A 195 5.45 -15.33 -9.23
CA ASP A 195 6.75 -15.54 -8.61
C ASP A 195 7.62 -16.37 -9.58
N PRO A 196 8.68 -15.80 -10.17
CA PRO A 196 9.50 -16.49 -11.16
C PRO A 196 10.35 -17.61 -10.56
N ASP A 197 10.74 -17.48 -9.29
CA ASP A 197 11.56 -18.48 -8.59
C ASP A 197 10.74 -19.72 -8.29
N MET A 198 9.51 -19.52 -7.82
CA MET A 198 8.56 -20.60 -7.51
C MET A 198 7.78 -21.08 -8.74
N ARG A 199 7.83 -20.34 -9.85
CA ARG A 199 7.03 -20.56 -11.07
C ARG A 199 5.54 -20.73 -10.77
N ALA A 200 5.02 -19.90 -9.87
CA ALA A 200 3.66 -20.01 -9.35
C ALA A 200 3.02 -18.63 -9.17
N VAL A 201 1.68 -18.59 -9.13
CA VAL A 201 0.98 -17.43 -8.60
C VAL A 201 1.16 -17.43 -7.08
N ARG A 202 1.74 -16.35 -6.56
CA ARG A 202 1.92 -16.14 -5.13
C ARG A 202 0.92 -15.10 -4.66
N VAL A 203 0.28 -15.42 -3.54
CA VAL A 203 -0.57 -14.49 -2.79
C VAL A 203 0.11 -14.19 -1.47
N SER A 204 0.42 -12.91 -1.21
CA SER A 204 0.89 -12.45 0.10
C SER A 204 -0.11 -11.48 0.71
N VAL A 205 -0.34 -11.63 2.02
CA VAL A 205 -1.27 -10.80 2.80
C VAL A 205 -0.44 -10.04 3.82
N HIS A 206 -0.43 -8.72 3.73
CA HIS A 206 0.31 -7.84 4.64
C HIS A 206 -0.68 -7.11 5.55
N LEU A 207 -0.34 -7.05 6.84
CA LEU A 207 -1.22 -6.59 7.91
C LEU A 207 -0.75 -5.26 8.54
N ASP A 208 0.03 -4.48 7.80
CA ASP A 208 0.67 -3.27 8.33
C ASP A 208 -0.35 -2.18 8.63
N THR A 209 -1.37 -2.04 7.77
CA THR A 209 -2.45 -1.04 7.90
C THR A 209 -3.78 -1.64 8.36
N THR A 210 -3.82 -2.94 8.67
CA THR A 210 -5.06 -3.67 8.98
C THR A 210 -5.77 -3.16 10.23
N ASP A 211 -7.11 -3.10 10.17
CA ASP A 211 -7.92 -2.79 11.34
C ASP A 211 -7.65 -3.79 12.48
N GLN A 212 -7.30 -3.28 13.66
CA GLN A 212 -6.94 -4.09 14.82
C GLN A 212 -8.04 -5.04 15.27
N GLN A 213 -9.31 -4.74 14.97
CA GLN A 213 -10.42 -5.64 15.30
C GLN A 213 -10.42 -6.92 14.45
N LEU A 214 -9.77 -6.88 13.29
CA LEU A 214 -9.61 -8.04 12.39
C LEU A 214 -8.36 -8.87 12.74
N VAL A 215 -7.38 -8.28 13.43
CA VAL A 215 -6.14 -8.96 13.82
C VAL A 215 -6.41 -9.85 15.04
N ARG A 216 -6.16 -11.14 14.87
CA ARG A 216 -6.24 -12.15 15.93
C ARG A 216 -5.01 -12.08 16.85
N PRO A 217 -5.09 -12.69 18.06
CA PRO A 217 -3.96 -12.73 18.99
C PRO A 217 -2.70 -13.43 18.45
N ASP A 218 -2.84 -14.29 17.44
CA ASP A 218 -1.73 -14.96 16.75
C ASP A 218 -1.12 -14.13 15.62
N HIS A 219 -1.46 -12.84 15.53
CA HIS A 219 -1.05 -11.91 14.48
C HIS A 219 -1.50 -12.32 13.06
N THR A 220 -2.59 -13.09 12.95
CA THR A 220 -3.24 -13.40 11.67
C THR A 220 -4.58 -12.70 11.53
N VAL A 221 -5.19 -12.75 10.34
CA VAL A 221 -6.59 -12.37 10.12
C VAL A 221 -7.43 -13.59 9.75
N PRO A 222 -8.74 -13.59 10.02
CA PRO A 222 -9.67 -14.55 9.43
C PRO A 222 -9.57 -14.54 7.91
N LEU A 223 -9.06 -15.63 7.33
CA LEU A 223 -8.77 -15.76 5.91
C LEU A 223 -9.27 -17.11 5.39
N GLN A 224 -9.92 -17.05 4.24
CA GLN A 224 -10.30 -18.21 3.45
C GLN A 224 -9.90 -17.94 1.99
N VAL A 225 -9.20 -18.90 1.38
CA VAL A 225 -8.83 -18.85 -0.04
C VAL A 225 -9.61 -19.92 -0.77
N GLU A 226 -10.41 -19.49 -1.74
CA GLU A 226 -11.17 -20.36 -2.62
C GLU A 226 -10.62 -20.25 -4.05
N VAL A 227 -10.49 -21.38 -4.73
CA VAL A 227 -10.25 -21.47 -6.16
C VAL A 227 -11.51 -22.05 -6.77
N GLU A 228 -12.21 -21.24 -7.56
CA GLU A 228 -13.57 -21.52 -8.02
C GLU A 228 -14.52 -21.78 -6.84
N ASP A 229 -14.94 -23.03 -6.63
CA ASP A 229 -15.81 -23.44 -5.53
C ASP A 229 -15.08 -24.33 -4.50
N ALA A 230 -13.78 -24.52 -4.66
CA ALA A 230 -12.95 -25.34 -3.78
C ALA A 230 -12.20 -24.46 -2.79
N THR A 231 -12.40 -24.71 -1.48
CA THR A 231 -11.60 -24.06 -0.45
C THR A 231 -10.22 -24.71 -0.39
N MET A 232 -9.19 -23.95 -0.79
CA MET A 232 -7.79 -24.40 -0.76
C MET A 232 -7.13 -24.12 0.59
N PHE A 233 -7.56 -23.04 1.25
CA PHE A 233 -7.07 -22.66 2.58
C PHE A 233 -8.20 -22.04 3.40
N SER A 234 -8.25 -22.36 4.69
CA SER A 234 -9.12 -21.69 5.65
C SER A 234 -8.47 -21.74 7.02
N ASN A 235 -8.34 -20.59 7.67
CA ASN A 235 -8.00 -20.51 9.10
C ASN A 235 -9.21 -20.08 9.94
N LEU A 236 -10.41 -20.04 9.35
CA LEU A 236 -11.65 -19.93 10.08
C LEU A 236 -11.79 -21.24 10.86
N GLY A 237 -11.99 -21.19 12.18
CA GLY A 237 -12.34 -22.39 12.96
C GLY A 237 -13.55 -23.13 12.35
N ALA A 238 -13.92 -24.29 12.90
CA ALA A 238 -14.99 -25.14 12.34
C ALA A 238 -16.19 -24.32 11.78
N ARG A 239 -16.32 -24.34 10.44
CA ARG A 239 -17.32 -23.56 9.69
C ARG A 239 -18.72 -24.00 10.14
N PRO A 240 -19.64 -23.07 10.48
CA PRO A 240 -21.07 -23.41 10.43
C PRO A 240 -21.40 -23.77 8.97
N ALA A 241 -22.04 -24.93 8.76
CA ALA A 241 -22.27 -25.50 7.44
C ALA A 241 -22.74 -24.45 6.40
N PRO A 242 -22.18 -24.43 5.18
CA PRO A 242 -22.50 -23.39 4.21
C PRO A 242 -23.99 -23.40 3.89
N ALA A 243 -24.62 -22.22 3.95
CA ALA A 243 -25.96 -22.02 3.42
C ALA A 243 -25.96 -22.42 1.94
N ARG A 244 -26.88 -23.33 1.57
CA ARG A 244 -27.03 -23.86 0.21
C ARG A 244 -27.04 -22.72 -0.80
N VAL A 245 -26.08 -22.74 -1.72
CA VAL A 245 -26.03 -21.82 -2.87
C VAL A 245 -27.38 -21.89 -3.59
N PRO A 246 -28.09 -20.75 -3.79
CA PRO A 246 -29.40 -20.77 -4.41
C PRO A 246 -29.31 -21.26 -5.86
N ALA A 247 -30.20 -22.19 -6.22
CA ALA A 247 -30.18 -22.99 -7.45
C ALA A 247 -30.13 -22.20 -8.77
N TRP A 248 -30.38 -20.88 -8.73
CA TRP A 248 -30.31 -20.01 -9.91
C TRP A 248 -28.86 -19.74 -10.36
N LYS A 249 -27.88 -19.69 -9.45
CA LYS A 249 -26.45 -19.59 -9.81
C LYS A 249 -25.94 -20.85 -10.53
N ALA A 250 -26.45 -22.03 -10.13
CA ALA A 250 -26.16 -23.29 -10.83
C ALA A 250 -26.84 -23.40 -12.21
N ARG A 251 -27.94 -22.68 -12.44
CA ARG A 251 -28.66 -22.65 -13.73
C ARG A 251 -27.99 -21.73 -14.75
N LEU A 252 -27.41 -20.60 -14.32
CA LEU A 252 -26.66 -19.69 -15.20
C LEU A 252 -25.38 -20.34 -15.76
N ARG A 253 -24.65 -21.15 -14.96
CA ARG A 253 -23.46 -21.89 -15.44
C ARG A 253 -23.76 -22.93 -16.53
N ARG A 254 -24.98 -23.48 -16.60
CA ARG A 254 -25.36 -24.42 -17.69
C ARG A 254 -25.68 -23.72 -19.00
N LEU A 255 -25.94 -22.42 -18.99
CA LEU A 255 -26.25 -21.65 -20.20
C LEU A 255 -24.97 -21.14 -20.88
N THR A 256 -23.96 -20.72 -20.12
CA THR A 256 -22.67 -20.27 -20.68
C THR A 256 -21.84 -21.42 -21.27
N ASN A 257 -21.91 -22.63 -20.71
CA ASN A 257 -21.22 -23.81 -21.27
C ASN A 257 -21.87 -24.36 -22.54
N ARG A 258 -23.11 -23.95 -22.88
CA ARG A 258 -23.83 -24.44 -24.06
C ARG A 258 -23.61 -23.57 -25.30
N THR A 259 -23.25 -22.29 -25.12
CA THR A 259 -22.91 -21.37 -26.21
C THR A 259 -21.47 -21.55 -26.69
N ALA A 260 -20.52 -21.96 -25.83
CA ALA A 260 -19.13 -22.16 -26.23
C ALA A 260 -18.87 -23.39 -27.12
N LEU A 261 -19.80 -24.36 -27.16
CA LEU A 261 -19.67 -25.59 -27.96
C LEU A 261 -20.26 -25.51 -29.37
N HIS A 262 -20.94 -24.41 -29.73
CA HIS A 262 -21.61 -24.28 -31.03
C HIS A 262 -20.82 -23.49 -32.08
N ASP A 263 -19.68 -22.89 -31.74
CA ASP A 263 -18.92 -21.99 -32.64
C ASP A 263 -17.68 -22.64 -33.30
N ILE A 264 -17.44 -23.94 -33.07
CA ILE A 264 -16.33 -24.69 -33.68
C ILE A 264 -16.87 -25.76 -34.64
N ARG A 265 -17.75 -25.38 -35.57
CA ARG A 265 -18.08 -26.25 -36.72
C ARG A 265 -18.66 -25.49 -37.91
N GLY A 266 -17.87 -24.62 -38.52
CA GLY A 266 -18.23 -24.17 -39.87
C GLY A 266 -17.44 -23.01 -40.43
N GLN A 267 -16.21 -23.24 -40.90
CA GLN A 267 -15.74 -22.70 -42.18
C GLN A 267 -14.34 -23.21 -42.53
N ARG A 268 -14.29 -24.23 -43.40
CA ARG A 268 -13.11 -24.57 -44.20
C ARG A 268 -13.61 -25.00 -45.59
N LYS A 269 -13.48 -24.10 -46.58
CA LYS A 269 -13.17 -24.37 -48.01
C LYS A 269 -13.39 -23.13 -48.88
N GLY A 270 -12.41 -22.84 -49.73
CA GLY A 270 -12.61 -22.12 -51.01
C GLY A 270 -11.56 -21.05 -51.29
N GLY A 271 -10.51 -21.41 -52.02
CA GLY A 271 -9.41 -20.54 -52.48
C GLY A 271 -8.18 -21.37 -52.76
#